data_AF-A0A1U7GIM8-F1
#
_entry.id   AF-A0A1U7GIM8-F1
#
_cell.length_a   1.000
_cell.length_b   1.000
_cell.length_c   1.000
_cell.angle_alpha   90.00
_cell.angle_beta   90.00
_cell.angle_gamma   90.00
#
_symmetry.space_group_name_H-M   'P 1'
#
loop_
_entity.id
_entity.type
_entity.pdbx_description
1 polymer ?
#
loop_
_entity_poly.entity_id
_entity_poly.type
_entity_poly.pdbx_seq_one_letter_code
_entity_poly.pdbx_strand_id
1 'polypeptide(L)'
;MNNYYVSAGRGSDSTGTGTASNPWKTIAKAIGASPAASLGSDGARVYLEPGTYYESVTLGLTPTATARLEVVGDCDGAGFLAGGLATPATGVVDWSSWVNDTTARGMPCLAGGNKSYVSLRRLKLIGGAIDKSCVDVGAGHDWTISDCIVVPHSSQPAIVFGSAAAPAAAGLNAVVERCDFHVGGNSSGRPIMFNVAGAAAEYSLDSVVRNCRFRGGVLIVARVANTGLGYAATGLQISHCSFLGGHSAPISVYGSDPVVLASPITVFGCYLSGNNGIVAGHVSQVTEDYNAFHVASAARLNVTAGSHSIGSVRPAFDYGDGRLVGTPLRPWGEPVANSLLGGFVVGGASPTTDFAGRARPEGYLSTRAAVGALERHDTGEINTPYADSGSPACLALRGPSSLERPILMDATATVIRVKVRWDGNHGDANKPQAILLANPEIGVSADQVVTASSSGGTGSTPNEYETLSFSSVTPTRPGALMLRLVSRSSDGTGVAYFDSITLS
;
A
#
# COMPACT_ATOMS: atom_id res chain seq x y z
N MET A 1 15.92 -15.24 -12.53
CA MET A 1 16.05 -14.74 -11.13
C MET A 1 16.17 -15.92 -10.18
N ASN A 2 17.17 -15.93 -9.30
CA ASN A 2 17.40 -16.98 -8.31
C ASN A 2 16.40 -16.86 -7.16
N ASN A 3 15.83 -17.97 -6.69
CA ASN A 3 14.89 -17.98 -5.57
C ASN A 3 15.54 -18.65 -4.34
N TYR A 4 15.50 -17.96 -3.20
CA TYR A 4 15.98 -18.45 -1.91
C TYR A 4 14.87 -18.38 -0.86
N TYR A 5 14.98 -19.21 0.16
CA TYR A 5 13.93 -19.42 1.14
C TYR A 5 14.50 -19.38 2.55
N VAL A 6 13.83 -18.63 3.43
CA VAL A 6 14.19 -18.48 4.85
C VAL A 6 12.97 -18.75 5.71
N SER A 7 13.14 -19.54 6.76
CA SER A 7 12.10 -19.86 7.74
C SER A 7 12.68 -19.81 9.16
N ALA A 8 12.16 -18.92 10.00
CA ALA A 8 12.54 -18.86 11.42
C ALA A 8 12.22 -20.16 12.19
N GLY A 9 11.12 -20.84 11.84
CA GLY A 9 10.60 -22.01 12.57
C GLY A 9 11.31 -23.33 12.25
N ARG A 10 11.45 -23.66 10.96
CA ARG A 10 12.02 -24.95 10.50
C ARG A 10 13.34 -24.85 9.75
N GLY A 11 13.87 -23.65 9.54
CA GLY A 11 15.13 -23.45 8.81
C GLY A 11 16.37 -23.77 9.65
N SER A 12 17.51 -23.93 8.96
CA SER A 12 18.81 -24.16 9.59
C SER A 12 19.91 -23.38 8.87
N ASP A 13 20.76 -22.65 9.60
CA ASP A 13 21.87 -21.92 8.98
C ASP A 13 23.15 -22.77 8.80
N SER A 14 23.21 -23.92 9.48
CA SER A 14 24.31 -24.88 9.35
C SER A 14 24.07 -25.91 8.25
N THR A 15 22.80 -26.34 8.07
CA THR A 15 22.43 -27.41 7.13
C THR A 15 21.44 -26.96 6.05
N GLY A 16 20.84 -25.78 6.19
CA GLY A 16 19.91 -25.25 5.19
C GLY A 16 20.64 -24.91 3.89
N THR A 17 20.00 -25.25 2.78
CA THR A 17 20.52 -25.00 1.43
C THR A 17 19.84 -23.80 0.76
N GLY A 18 18.91 -23.15 1.47
CA GLY A 18 18.15 -22.01 0.95
C GLY A 18 17.07 -22.41 -0.06
N THR A 19 16.70 -23.69 -0.12
CA THR A 19 15.57 -24.21 -0.94
C THR A 19 14.29 -24.20 -0.11
N ALA A 20 13.10 -24.25 -0.74
CA ALA A 20 11.83 -24.22 -0.01
C ALA A 20 11.66 -25.40 0.96
N SER A 21 12.16 -26.58 0.58
CA SER A 21 12.16 -27.80 1.41
C SER A 21 13.23 -27.79 2.51
N ASN A 22 14.34 -27.08 2.32
CA ASN A 22 15.45 -26.98 3.27
C ASN A 22 15.95 -25.51 3.38
N PRO A 23 15.12 -24.62 3.95
CA PRO A 23 15.39 -23.19 3.97
C PRO A 23 16.49 -22.84 4.99
N TRP A 24 17.07 -21.65 4.82
CA TRP A 24 17.90 -21.07 5.89
C TRP A 24 17.04 -20.64 7.07
N LYS A 25 17.66 -20.49 8.24
CA LYS A 25 16.95 -20.06 9.45
C LYS A 25 16.83 -18.55 9.51
N THR A 26 17.89 -17.84 9.17
CA THR A 26 17.99 -16.39 9.39
C THR A 26 18.02 -15.60 8.09
N ILE A 27 17.51 -14.38 8.15
CA ILE A 27 17.61 -13.41 7.06
C ILE A 27 19.08 -13.00 6.88
N ALA A 28 19.83 -12.86 8.00
CA ALA A 28 21.25 -12.58 7.99
C ALA A 28 22.06 -13.64 7.21
N LYS A 29 21.70 -14.93 7.31
CA LYS A 29 22.33 -15.98 6.49
C LYS A 29 22.09 -15.77 5.00
N ALA A 30 20.89 -15.34 4.62
CA ALA A 30 20.53 -15.13 3.23
C ALA A 30 21.26 -13.92 2.62
N ILE A 31 21.13 -12.75 3.24
CA ILE A 31 21.49 -11.45 2.64
C ILE A 31 22.44 -10.59 3.49
N GLY A 32 22.85 -11.06 4.66
CA GLY A 32 23.69 -10.32 5.60
C GLY A 32 25.12 -10.09 5.11
N ALA A 33 26.02 -9.71 6.02
CA ALA A 33 27.40 -9.33 5.68
C ALA A 33 28.20 -10.43 4.95
N SER A 34 27.91 -11.69 5.26
CA SER A 34 28.45 -12.88 4.58
C SER A 34 27.31 -13.68 3.97
N PRO A 35 26.70 -13.19 2.87
CA PRO A 35 25.46 -13.75 2.35
C PRO A 35 25.70 -15.12 1.71
N ALA A 36 24.81 -16.07 1.96
CA ALA A 36 24.80 -17.36 1.28
C ALA A 36 24.04 -17.29 -0.07
N ALA A 37 23.14 -16.32 -0.23
CA ALA A 37 22.48 -16.07 -1.52
C ALA A 37 23.47 -15.48 -2.54
N SER A 38 23.20 -15.71 -3.82
CA SER A 38 23.89 -15.05 -4.92
C SER A 38 22.89 -14.46 -5.90
N LEU A 39 23.21 -13.28 -6.45
CA LEU A 39 22.28 -12.55 -7.31
C LEU A 39 22.12 -13.18 -8.70
N GLY A 40 23.09 -13.95 -9.21
CA GLY A 40 23.03 -14.42 -10.60
C GLY A 40 22.96 -13.27 -11.63
N SER A 41 22.58 -13.58 -12.87
CA SER A 41 22.45 -12.58 -13.96
C SER A 41 21.19 -11.72 -13.84
N ASP A 42 20.12 -12.31 -13.30
CA ASP A 42 18.77 -11.71 -13.30
C ASP A 42 18.32 -11.28 -11.90
N GLY A 43 19.22 -11.31 -10.92
CA GLY A 43 18.91 -10.98 -9.54
C GLY A 43 18.44 -12.16 -8.70
N ALA A 44 18.18 -11.89 -7.42
CA ALA A 44 17.69 -12.85 -6.46
C ALA A 44 16.41 -12.37 -5.79
N ARG A 45 15.54 -13.33 -5.47
CA ARG A 45 14.37 -13.16 -4.62
C ARG A 45 14.49 -14.06 -3.40
N VAL A 46 14.34 -13.48 -2.22
CA VAL A 46 14.35 -14.17 -0.93
C VAL A 46 12.95 -14.16 -0.37
N TYR A 47 12.33 -15.34 -0.31
CA TYR A 47 11.03 -15.54 0.31
C TYR A 47 11.21 -15.84 1.80
N LEU A 48 10.49 -15.11 2.63
CA LEU A 48 10.44 -15.30 4.08
C LEU A 48 9.13 -16.00 4.43
N GLU A 49 9.21 -17.15 5.08
CA GLU A 49 8.03 -17.88 5.57
C GLU A 49 7.39 -17.10 6.74
N PRO A 50 6.05 -17.14 6.91
CA PRO A 50 5.38 -16.53 8.07
C PRO A 50 6.02 -16.92 9.41
N GLY A 51 6.22 -15.92 10.27
CA GLY A 51 6.92 -16.06 11.53
C GLY A 51 7.61 -14.77 11.99
N THR A 52 8.19 -14.81 13.18
CA THR A 52 8.93 -13.68 13.77
C THR A 52 10.43 -13.86 13.63
N TYR A 53 11.10 -12.89 13.03
CA TYR A 53 12.54 -12.83 12.80
C TYR A 53 13.16 -11.74 13.67
N TYR A 54 13.77 -12.13 14.79
CA TYR A 54 14.48 -11.23 15.70
C TYR A 54 15.90 -10.94 15.22
N GLU A 55 16.03 -10.07 14.21
CA GLU A 55 17.29 -9.85 13.50
C GLU A 55 17.52 -8.38 13.14
N SER A 56 18.77 -7.95 13.27
CA SER A 56 19.29 -6.73 12.64
C SER A 56 20.28 -7.16 11.56
N VAL A 57 20.04 -6.77 10.31
CA VAL A 57 20.83 -7.23 9.16
C VAL A 57 21.51 -6.07 8.48
N THR A 58 22.82 -6.19 8.28
CA THR A 58 23.58 -5.33 7.35
C THR A 58 23.64 -6.02 5.99
N LEU A 59 23.14 -5.36 4.96
CA LEU A 59 23.08 -5.93 3.60
C LEU A 59 24.49 -6.13 3.01
N GLY A 60 24.89 -7.39 2.80
CA GLY A 60 26.19 -7.73 2.20
C GLY A 60 26.15 -7.88 0.67
N LEU A 61 24.98 -8.20 0.10
CA LEU A 61 24.80 -8.28 -1.35
C LEU A 61 24.99 -6.91 -2.01
N THR A 62 25.41 -6.91 -3.28
CA THR A 62 25.58 -5.68 -4.09
C THR A 62 24.74 -5.78 -5.36
N PRO A 63 23.42 -5.49 -5.28
CA PRO A 63 22.52 -5.58 -6.42
C PRO A 63 22.80 -4.50 -7.46
N THR A 64 22.38 -4.77 -8.70
CA THR A 64 22.53 -3.87 -9.85
C THR A 64 21.20 -3.71 -10.58
N ALA A 65 21.14 -2.82 -11.57
CA ALA A 65 19.95 -2.60 -12.38
C ALA A 65 19.43 -3.88 -13.05
N THR A 66 20.34 -4.77 -13.49
CA THR A 66 20.01 -6.04 -14.14
C THR A 66 19.89 -7.21 -13.17
N ALA A 67 20.61 -7.16 -12.03
CA ALA A 67 20.60 -8.20 -11.02
C ALA A 67 20.13 -7.65 -9.66
N ARG A 68 18.81 -7.43 -9.56
CA ARG A 68 18.15 -6.82 -8.39
C ARG A 68 18.01 -7.79 -7.22
N LEU A 69 17.81 -7.25 -6.01
CA LEU A 69 17.43 -8.04 -4.84
C LEU A 69 15.98 -7.75 -4.46
N GLU A 70 15.18 -8.80 -4.28
CA GLU A 70 13.84 -8.72 -3.71
C GLU A 70 13.76 -9.53 -2.42
N VAL A 71 13.28 -8.91 -1.34
CA VAL A 71 12.95 -9.60 -0.08
C VAL A 71 11.44 -9.53 0.10
N VAL A 72 10.81 -10.70 0.12
CA VAL A 72 9.35 -10.83 0.08
C VAL A 72 8.89 -11.63 1.28
N GLY A 73 8.00 -11.05 2.08
CA GLY A 73 7.20 -11.84 3.01
C GLY A 73 6.23 -12.72 2.23
N ASP A 74 6.35 -14.02 2.36
CA ASP A 74 5.52 -15.01 1.68
C ASP A 74 4.26 -15.28 2.48
N CYS A 75 3.51 -14.22 2.77
CA CYS A 75 2.36 -14.25 3.68
C CYS A 75 1.25 -15.22 3.23
N ASP A 76 1.17 -15.47 1.93
CA ASP A 76 0.25 -16.38 1.25
C ASP A 76 0.84 -17.77 0.99
N GLY A 77 2.13 -17.99 1.29
CA GLY A 77 2.84 -19.24 1.03
C GLY A 77 3.10 -19.55 -0.46
N ALA A 78 2.72 -18.65 -1.37
CA ALA A 78 2.76 -18.92 -2.81
C ALA A 78 4.19 -19.13 -3.33
N GLY A 79 5.16 -18.38 -2.79
CA GLY A 79 6.57 -18.54 -3.11
C GLY A 79 7.10 -19.90 -2.69
N PHE A 80 6.87 -20.32 -1.45
CA PHE A 80 7.29 -21.62 -0.94
C PHE A 80 6.61 -22.78 -1.68
N LEU A 81 5.32 -22.64 -2.03
CA LEU A 81 4.61 -23.61 -2.86
C LEU A 81 5.26 -23.77 -4.23
N ALA A 82 5.54 -22.66 -4.93
CA ALA A 82 6.24 -22.67 -6.22
C ALA A 82 7.67 -23.23 -6.10
N GLY A 83 8.28 -23.11 -4.92
CA GLY A 83 9.57 -23.71 -4.58
C GLY A 83 9.53 -25.22 -4.27
N GLY A 84 8.35 -25.85 -4.30
CA GLY A 84 8.16 -27.28 -4.11
C GLY A 84 7.75 -27.71 -2.69
N LEU A 85 7.39 -26.77 -1.81
CA LEU A 85 6.82 -27.12 -0.50
C LEU A 85 5.32 -27.42 -0.64
N ALA A 86 4.89 -28.63 -0.28
CA ALA A 86 3.51 -29.07 -0.49
C ALA A 86 2.47 -28.27 0.33
N THR A 87 2.82 -27.86 1.55
CA THR A 87 1.91 -27.17 2.48
C THR A 87 2.66 -26.01 3.15
N PRO A 88 2.79 -24.85 2.48
CA PRO A 88 3.44 -23.69 3.06
C PRO A 88 2.64 -23.09 4.21
N ALA A 89 3.35 -22.44 5.15
CA ALA A 89 2.69 -21.63 6.16
C ALA A 89 2.09 -20.36 5.53
N THR A 90 1.01 -19.86 6.14
CA THR A 90 0.35 -18.60 5.79
C THR A 90 0.30 -17.72 7.05
N GLY A 91 0.30 -16.40 6.87
CA GLY A 91 0.28 -15.45 7.97
C GLY A 91 1.26 -14.29 7.80
N VAL A 92 1.59 -13.61 8.89
CA VAL A 92 2.44 -12.41 8.86
C VAL A 92 3.92 -12.79 8.95
N VAL A 93 4.75 -12.12 8.15
CA VAL A 93 6.21 -12.09 8.32
C VAL A 93 6.57 -10.85 9.14
N ASP A 94 6.95 -11.07 10.40
CA ASP A 94 7.35 -10.01 11.33
C ASP A 94 8.89 -9.99 11.43
N TRP A 95 9.51 -8.98 10.86
CA TRP A 95 10.95 -8.74 10.97
C TRP A 95 11.20 -7.64 11.99
N SER A 96 11.68 -8.09 13.15
CA SER A 96 11.92 -7.25 14.30
C SER A 96 13.41 -7.07 14.56
N SER A 97 13.88 -5.83 14.72
CA SER A 97 15.25 -5.56 15.17
C SER A 97 15.45 -5.75 16.69
N TRP A 98 14.50 -6.41 17.37
CA TRP A 98 14.62 -6.75 18.78
C TRP A 98 15.42 -8.03 18.99
N VAL A 99 15.92 -8.24 20.21
CA VAL A 99 16.54 -9.51 20.61
C VAL A 99 15.47 -10.56 20.83
N ASN A 100 14.36 -10.14 21.44
CA ASN A 100 13.19 -10.91 21.84
C ASN A 100 12.06 -9.92 22.17
N ASP A 101 10.93 -10.43 22.67
CA ASP A 101 9.75 -9.62 23.04
C ASP A 101 9.96 -8.59 24.17
N THR A 102 11.11 -8.62 24.86
CA THR A 102 11.35 -7.76 26.03
C THR A 102 12.60 -6.88 25.91
N THR A 103 13.43 -7.07 24.87
CA THR A 103 14.76 -6.46 24.77
C THR A 103 15.02 -5.89 23.36
N ALA A 104 15.18 -4.56 23.27
CA ALA A 104 15.50 -3.87 22.01
C ALA A 104 17.00 -3.98 21.64
N ARG A 105 17.38 -4.07 20.35
CA ARG A 105 18.81 -4.12 19.92
C ARG A 105 19.45 -2.77 19.64
N GLY A 106 18.72 -1.67 19.62
CA GLY A 106 19.36 -0.40 19.27
C GLY A 106 19.65 -0.20 17.77
N MET A 107 19.15 -1.06 16.86
CA MET A 107 19.61 -1.17 15.46
C MET A 107 18.43 -1.23 14.47
N PRO A 108 18.65 -0.97 13.17
CA PRO A 108 17.61 -1.17 12.15
C PRO A 108 17.30 -2.65 11.91
N CYS A 109 16.13 -2.95 11.35
CA CYS A 109 15.85 -4.27 10.79
C CYS A 109 16.82 -4.53 9.64
N LEU A 110 16.94 -3.55 8.73
CA LEU A 110 17.85 -3.59 7.60
C LEU A 110 18.68 -2.31 7.47
N ALA A 111 19.99 -2.44 7.64
CA ALA A 111 20.98 -1.44 7.25
C ALA A 111 21.41 -1.71 5.80
N GLY A 112 20.85 -0.94 4.87
CA GLY A 112 21.17 -0.98 3.44
C GLY A 112 22.48 -0.31 3.07
N GLY A 113 22.96 0.64 3.88
CA GLY A 113 24.23 1.33 3.62
C GLY A 113 24.26 2.02 2.24
N ASN A 114 25.27 1.73 1.42
CA ASN A 114 25.39 2.27 0.07
C ASN A 114 24.85 1.36 -1.04
N LYS A 115 24.05 0.35 -0.69
CA LYS A 115 23.51 -0.62 -1.66
C LYS A 115 22.29 -0.06 -2.40
N SER A 116 22.13 -0.45 -3.66
CA SER A 116 21.06 0.00 -4.54
C SER A 116 20.27 -1.17 -5.12
N TYR A 117 19.14 -0.91 -5.77
CA TYR A 117 18.31 -1.90 -6.48
C TYR A 117 17.75 -3.00 -5.58
N VAL A 118 17.17 -2.59 -4.45
CA VAL A 118 16.60 -3.48 -3.42
C VAL A 118 15.09 -3.23 -3.31
N SER A 119 14.31 -4.31 -3.25
CA SER A 119 12.87 -4.26 -3.00
C SER A 119 12.50 -5.00 -1.72
N LEU A 120 11.68 -4.39 -0.87
CA LEU A 120 11.07 -4.98 0.32
C LEU A 120 9.55 -5.03 0.12
N ARG A 121 8.94 -6.21 0.27
CA ARG A 121 7.50 -6.36 0.04
C ARG A 121 6.81 -7.29 1.03
N ARG A 122 5.60 -6.93 1.47
CA ARG A 122 4.74 -7.75 2.36
C ARG A 122 5.42 -8.08 3.69
N LEU A 123 6.06 -7.10 4.32
CA LEU A 123 6.77 -7.27 5.59
C LEU A 123 6.14 -6.39 6.67
N LYS A 124 6.05 -6.92 7.89
CA LYS A 124 5.89 -6.10 9.09
C LYS A 124 7.28 -5.85 9.67
N LEU A 125 7.71 -4.59 9.67
CA LEU A 125 9.03 -4.15 10.12
C LEU A 125 8.88 -3.45 11.48
N ILE A 126 9.40 -4.07 12.53
CA ILE A 126 9.42 -3.49 13.88
C ILE A 126 10.86 -3.18 14.23
N GLY A 127 11.22 -1.92 14.33
CA GLY A 127 12.61 -1.61 14.60
C GLY A 127 12.91 -0.17 14.90
N GLY A 128 14.19 0.13 14.88
CA GLY A 128 14.70 1.41 15.32
C GLY A 128 14.90 1.49 16.83
N ALA A 129 15.72 2.45 17.19
CA ALA A 129 16.03 2.89 18.54
C ALA A 129 16.45 4.35 18.43
N ILE A 130 16.90 4.96 19.53
CA ILE A 130 17.42 6.33 19.48
C ILE A 130 18.46 6.42 18.34
N ASP A 131 18.19 7.31 17.40
CA ASP A 131 18.96 7.61 16.18
C ASP A 131 19.04 6.50 15.12
N LYS A 132 18.12 5.54 15.11
CA LYS A 132 18.06 4.44 14.13
C LYS A 132 16.64 4.20 13.60
N SER A 133 16.54 3.86 12.32
CA SER A 133 15.28 3.54 11.65
C SER A 133 14.96 2.06 11.58
N CYS A 134 13.80 1.65 11.04
CA CYS A 134 13.57 0.25 10.68
C CYS A 134 14.37 -0.12 9.43
N VAL A 135 14.38 0.77 8.44
CA VAL A 135 15.17 0.64 7.20
C VAL A 135 16.07 1.86 7.08
N ASP A 136 17.37 1.62 7.00
CA ASP A 136 18.39 2.66 6.90
C ASP A 136 19.12 2.54 5.57
N VAL A 137 18.82 3.46 4.65
CA VAL A 137 19.50 3.60 3.36
C VAL A 137 20.43 4.80 3.45
N GLY A 138 21.74 4.53 3.37
CA GLY A 138 22.79 5.54 3.29
C GLY A 138 22.81 6.19 1.92
N ALA A 139 23.87 5.94 1.14
CA ALA A 139 24.02 6.50 -0.21
C ALA A 139 23.37 5.66 -1.33
N GLY A 140 22.56 4.66 -0.98
CA GLY A 140 21.88 3.77 -1.93
C GLY A 140 20.74 4.45 -2.71
N HIS A 141 20.39 3.90 -3.87
CA HIS A 141 19.31 4.36 -4.76
C HIS A 141 18.52 3.19 -5.36
N ASP A 142 17.43 3.46 -6.08
CA ASP A 142 16.53 2.44 -6.66
C ASP A 142 15.95 1.47 -5.61
N TRP A 143 15.46 2.00 -4.49
CA TRP A 143 14.80 1.21 -3.45
C TRP A 143 13.29 1.19 -3.65
N THR A 144 12.67 0.02 -3.56
CA THR A 144 11.21 -0.12 -3.53
C THR A 144 10.78 -0.72 -2.19
N ILE A 145 9.84 -0.06 -1.49
CA ILE A 145 9.26 -0.55 -0.25
C ILE A 145 7.75 -0.52 -0.43
N SER A 146 7.14 -1.70 -0.60
CA SER A 146 5.74 -1.83 -0.99
C SER A 146 4.97 -2.77 -0.07
N ASP A 147 3.71 -2.47 0.23
CA ASP A 147 2.82 -3.37 0.99
C ASP A 147 3.39 -3.75 2.38
N CYS A 148 4.09 -2.81 3.03
CA CYS A 148 4.74 -3.05 4.32
C CYS A 148 4.01 -2.32 5.46
N ILE A 149 4.05 -2.93 6.66
CA ILE A 149 3.68 -2.25 7.90
C ILE A 149 4.99 -1.88 8.60
N VAL A 150 5.17 -0.61 8.97
CA VAL A 150 6.41 -0.14 9.60
C VAL A 150 6.09 0.49 10.95
N VAL A 151 6.67 -0.08 11.99
CA VAL A 151 6.48 0.32 13.39
C VAL A 151 7.85 0.71 13.96
N PRO A 152 8.25 1.99 13.85
CA PRO A 152 9.49 2.46 14.44
C PRO A 152 9.39 2.68 15.95
N HIS A 153 10.53 2.91 16.59
CA HIS A 153 10.58 3.58 17.88
C HIS A 153 9.88 4.96 17.82
N SER A 154 9.18 5.34 18.87
CA SER A 154 8.20 6.45 18.89
C SER A 154 8.75 7.85 18.61
N SER A 155 10.07 8.03 18.57
CA SER A 155 10.75 9.33 18.38
C SER A 155 11.67 9.36 17.16
N GLN A 156 11.60 8.36 16.29
CA GLN A 156 12.66 8.05 15.33
C GLN A 156 12.12 7.77 13.93
N PRO A 157 12.98 7.86 12.91
CA PRO A 157 12.52 7.65 11.56
C PRO A 157 12.13 6.21 11.30
N ALA A 158 11.07 5.93 10.55
CA ALA A 158 10.75 4.55 10.16
C ALA A 158 11.61 4.09 8.98
N ILE A 159 11.76 4.97 7.99
CA ILE A 159 12.64 4.79 6.84
C ILE A 159 13.50 6.04 6.70
N VAL A 160 14.81 5.84 6.51
CA VAL A 160 15.74 6.92 6.17
C VAL A 160 16.33 6.63 4.79
N PHE A 161 16.28 7.62 3.92
CA PHE A 161 17.07 7.68 2.70
C PHE A 161 18.12 8.78 2.82
N GLY A 162 19.38 8.49 2.51
CA GLY A 162 20.48 9.46 2.59
C GLY A 162 21.10 9.60 3.99
N SER A 163 21.11 8.57 4.83
CA SER A 163 21.67 8.67 6.21
C SER A 163 23.15 9.06 6.27
N ALA A 164 23.91 8.80 5.20
CA ALA A 164 25.13 9.51 4.86
C ALA A 164 24.82 10.33 3.61
N ALA A 165 25.00 11.66 3.68
CA ALA A 165 24.59 12.63 2.65
C ALA A 165 24.61 12.02 1.23
N ALA A 166 23.42 11.87 0.63
CA ALA A 166 23.31 11.34 -0.73
C ALA A 166 24.19 12.19 -1.66
N PRO A 167 25.06 11.59 -2.49
CA PRO A 167 25.88 12.38 -3.40
C PRO A 167 24.97 13.20 -4.30
N ALA A 168 25.24 14.51 -4.36
CA ALA A 168 24.45 15.55 -5.00
C ALA A 168 24.29 15.44 -6.54
N ALA A 169 24.22 14.23 -7.10
CA ALA A 169 24.24 14.00 -8.55
C ALA A 169 23.49 12.75 -9.03
N ALA A 170 23.03 11.85 -8.15
CA ALA A 170 22.26 10.66 -8.54
C ALA A 170 20.84 10.74 -7.96
N GLY A 171 19.83 10.54 -8.82
CA GLY A 171 18.45 10.38 -8.38
C GLY A 171 18.34 9.22 -7.39
N LEU A 172 17.55 9.42 -6.34
CA LEU A 172 17.34 8.39 -5.33
C LEU A 172 16.49 7.24 -5.89
N ASN A 173 15.58 7.52 -6.83
CA ASN A 173 14.67 6.55 -7.45
C ASN A 173 13.93 5.68 -6.41
N ALA A 174 13.59 6.25 -5.24
CA ALA A 174 12.90 5.51 -4.20
C ALA A 174 11.40 5.48 -4.46
N VAL A 175 10.80 4.29 -4.30
CA VAL A 175 9.36 4.09 -4.33
C VAL A 175 8.92 3.55 -2.99
N VAL A 176 8.05 4.29 -2.30
CA VAL A 176 7.35 3.80 -1.10
C VAL A 176 5.86 3.79 -1.42
N GLU A 177 5.24 2.60 -1.41
CA GLU A 177 3.84 2.48 -1.80
C GLU A 177 3.02 1.50 -0.97
N ARG A 178 1.74 1.81 -0.73
CA ARG A 178 0.83 0.93 0.03
C ARG A 178 1.38 0.51 1.40
N CYS A 179 2.15 1.38 2.03
CA CYS A 179 2.74 1.15 3.34
C CYS A 179 1.93 1.81 4.47
N ASP A 180 1.86 1.15 5.62
CA ASP A 180 1.19 1.65 6.84
C ASP A 180 2.22 1.96 7.92
N PHE A 181 2.33 3.23 8.30
CA PHE A 181 3.29 3.72 9.26
C PHE A 181 2.62 3.98 10.61
N HIS A 182 3.12 3.32 11.65
CA HIS A 182 2.64 3.48 13.03
C HIS A 182 3.70 4.19 13.84
N VAL A 183 3.74 5.51 13.74
CA VAL A 183 4.78 6.33 14.38
C VAL A 183 4.20 7.01 15.60
N GLY A 184 5.02 7.18 16.65
CA GLY A 184 4.58 7.93 17.83
C GLY A 184 4.05 9.31 17.45
N GLY A 185 2.94 9.73 18.06
CA GLY A 185 2.30 11.02 17.80
C GLY A 185 3.05 12.24 18.32
N ASN A 186 4.29 12.12 18.78
CA ASN A 186 5.08 13.28 19.20
C ASN A 186 5.67 14.02 17.98
N SER A 187 6.13 15.25 18.17
CA SER A 187 6.75 16.08 17.12
C SER A 187 8.04 15.50 16.51
N SER A 188 8.59 14.44 17.09
CA SER A 188 9.88 13.84 16.70
C SER A 188 9.72 12.59 15.83
N GLY A 189 8.54 11.98 15.78
CA GLY A 189 8.26 10.83 14.93
C GLY A 189 8.39 11.17 13.44
N ARG A 190 9.14 10.36 12.67
CA ARG A 190 9.38 10.61 11.24
C ARG A 190 9.11 9.35 10.39
N PRO A 191 7.90 9.10 9.89
CA PRO A 191 7.64 7.89 9.10
C PRO A 191 8.63 7.70 7.94
N ILE A 192 8.94 8.78 7.22
CA ILE A 192 9.95 8.77 6.16
C ILE A 192 10.79 10.04 6.27
N MET A 193 12.11 9.88 6.18
CA MET A 193 13.07 10.96 6.17
C MET A 193 13.94 10.88 4.92
N PHE A 194 13.88 11.92 4.08
CA PHE A 194 14.80 12.13 2.98
C PHE A 194 15.87 13.13 3.40
N ASN A 195 17.09 12.61 3.58
CA ASN A 195 18.27 13.39 3.89
C ASN A 195 18.98 13.75 2.59
N VAL A 196 19.04 15.03 2.29
CA VAL A 196 19.58 15.53 1.03
C VAL A 196 20.79 16.43 1.28
N ALA A 197 21.70 16.45 0.32
CA ALA A 197 22.92 17.25 0.38
C ALA A 197 22.71 18.60 -0.30
N GLY A 198 23.37 19.65 0.20
CA GLY A 198 23.52 20.89 -0.58
C GLY A 198 24.37 20.63 -1.82
N ALA A 199 23.95 21.19 -2.95
CA ALA A 199 24.51 20.93 -4.27
C ALA A 199 24.81 22.24 -5.02
N ALA A 200 25.70 22.17 -6.02
CA ALA A 200 26.04 23.33 -6.88
C ALA A 200 24.96 23.65 -7.93
N ALA A 201 24.00 22.72 -8.12
CA ALA A 201 22.80 22.87 -8.92
C ALA A 201 21.67 22.01 -8.31
N GLU A 202 20.42 22.29 -8.67
CA GLU A 202 19.30 21.41 -8.31
C GLU A 202 19.46 20.01 -8.91
N TYR A 203 19.00 19.00 -8.19
CA TYR A 203 18.97 17.62 -8.66
C TYR A 203 17.66 16.97 -8.24
N SER A 204 17.15 16.08 -9.09
CA SER A 204 15.90 15.34 -8.80
C SER A 204 16.17 14.16 -7.89
N LEU A 205 15.27 13.90 -6.93
CA LEU A 205 15.22 12.63 -6.21
C LEU A 205 14.58 11.52 -7.06
N ASP A 206 13.78 11.88 -8.07
CA ASP A 206 13.00 10.95 -8.91
C ASP A 206 12.26 9.90 -8.06
N SER A 207 11.70 10.34 -6.94
CA SER A 207 11.16 9.47 -5.90
C SER A 207 9.68 9.66 -5.69
N VAL A 208 8.99 8.61 -5.27
CA VAL A 208 7.54 8.58 -5.11
C VAL A 208 7.17 7.96 -3.75
N VAL A 209 6.30 8.65 -3.02
CA VAL A 209 5.56 8.11 -1.87
C VAL A 209 4.08 8.14 -2.22
N ARG A 210 3.43 6.98 -2.31
CA ARG A 210 2.03 6.91 -2.77
C ARG A 210 1.17 5.88 -2.08
N ASN A 211 -0.13 6.15 -1.97
CA ASN A 211 -1.09 5.23 -1.32
C ASN A 211 -0.65 4.79 0.08
N CYS A 212 0.10 5.62 0.80
CA CYS A 212 0.57 5.29 2.15
C CYS A 212 -0.36 5.85 3.21
N ARG A 213 -0.48 5.13 4.32
CA ARG A 213 -1.20 5.57 5.51
C ARG A 213 -0.22 5.88 6.63
N PHE A 214 -0.36 7.04 7.25
CA PHE A 214 0.51 7.52 8.32
C PHE A 214 -0.32 7.78 9.57
N ARG A 215 -0.03 7.04 10.63
CA ARG A 215 -0.60 7.24 11.97
C ARG A 215 0.43 8.01 12.79
N GLY A 216 0.38 9.34 12.69
CA GLY A 216 1.33 10.24 13.33
C GLY A 216 2.65 10.47 12.60
N GLY A 217 3.46 11.34 13.20
CA GLY A 217 4.77 11.76 12.70
C GLY A 217 4.74 12.75 11.52
N VAL A 218 5.94 13.06 11.02
CA VAL A 218 6.21 14.01 9.92
C VAL A 218 7.02 13.33 8.82
N LEU A 219 6.51 13.30 7.60
CA LEU A 219 7.35 13.03 6.44
C LEU A 219 8.22 14.27 6.21
N ILE A 220 9.54 14.09 6.28
CA ILE A 220 10.49 15.20 6.20
C ILE A 220 11.45 15.06 5.01
N VAL A 221 11.66 16.18 4.32
CA VAL A 221 12.79 16.39 3.42
C VAL A 221 13.71 17.41 4.07
N ALA A 222 14.91 16.97 4.46
CA ALA A 222 15.85 17.77 5.23
C ALA A 222 17.19 17.91 4.50
N ARG A 223 17.68 19.14 4.38
CA ARG A 223 19.07 19.39 3.98
C ARG A 223 19.97 19.16 5.18
N VAL A 224 20.71 18.05 5.19
CA VAL A 224 21.55 17.64 6.33
C VAL A 224 23.03 17.98 6.16
N ALA A 225 23.47 18.28 4.94
CA ALA A 225 24.82 18.77 4.66
C ALA A 225 24.74 20.16 4.02
N ASN A 226 24.90 21.21 4.82
CA ASN A 226 25.04 22.57 4.29
C ASN A 226 26.46 22.74 3.76
N THR A 227 26.64 22.46 2.47
CA THR A 227 27.91 22.60 1.74
C THR A 227 28.19 24.05 1.34
N GLY A 228 27.29 24.99 1.63
CA GLY A 228 27.37 26.38 1.16
C GLY A 228 27.04 26.56 -0.32
N LEU A 229 26.62 25.50 -1.03
CA LEU A 229 26.42 25.49 -2.48
C LEU A 229 25.05 26.04 -2.93
N GLY A 230 24.12 26.29 -2.00
CA GLY A 230 22.88 27.02 -2.27
C GLY A 230 21.71 26.19 -2.80
N TYR A 231 21.92 25.11 -3.58
CA TYR A 231 20.83 24.33 -4.18
C TYR A 231 20.51 23.02 -3.45
N ALA A 232 19.30 22.50 -3.64
CA ALA A 232 18.79 21.31 -2.93
C ALA A 232 18.07 20.35 -3.88
N ALA A 233 17.60 19.25 -3.32
CA ALA A 233 16.91 18.21 -4.05
C ALA A 233 15.45 18.58 -4.41
N THR A 234 15.00 18.12 -5.57
CA THR A 234 13.65 18.31 -6.12
C THR A 234 13.02 16.94 -6.45
N GLY A 235 11.93 16.91 -7.22
CA GLY A 235 11.48 15.67 -7.89
C GLY A 235 10.97 14.55 -6.97
N LEU A 236 10.56 14.88 -5.75
CA LEU A 236 9.77 13.99 -4.90
C LEU A 236 8.28 14.22 -5.20
N GLN A 237 7.54 13.12 -5.40
CA GLN A 237 6.09 13.13 -5.47
C GLN A 237 5.50 12.42 -4.24
N ILE A 238 4.64 13.11 -3.49
CA ILE A 238 3.85 12.55 -2.40
C ILE A 238 2.40 12.58 -2.84
N SER A 239 1.78 11.41 -3.05
CA SER A 239 0.43 11.38 -3.63
C SER A 239 -0.50 10.34 -3.05
N HIS A 240 -1.79 10.68 -2.95
CA HIS A 240 -2.81 9.74 -2.47
C HIS A 240 -2.47 9.15 -1.09
N CYS A 241 -1.91 9.94 -0.19
CA CYS A 241 -1.53 9.49 1.15
C CYS A 241 -2.51 10.00 2.21
N SER A 242 -2.78 9.20 3.25
CA SER A 242 -3.61 9.57 4.39
C SER A 242 -2.76 9.79 5.63
N PHE A 243 -2.64 11.04 6.08
CA PHE A 243 -1.98 11.40 7.34
C PHE A 243 -3.03 11.62 8.42
N LEU A 244 -3.13 10.67 9.34
CA LEU A 244 -4.20 10.54 10.33
C LEU A 244 -3.60 10.66 11.74
N GLY A 245 -3.41 11.88 12.23
CA GLY A 245 -3.00 12.15 13.63
C GLY A 245 -1.58 12.70 13.81
N GLY A 246 -1.10 13.59 12.93
CA GLY A 246 0.15 14.30 13.16
C GLY A 246 0.01 15.36 14.27
N HIS A 247 0.93 15.42 15.25
CA HIS A 247 0.93 16.50 16.23
C HIS A 247 1.45 17.83 15.64
N SER A 248 2.34 17.74 14.67
CA SER A 248 2.92 18.88 13.95
C SER A 248 2.41 18.94 12.51
N ALA A 249 3.25 19.28 11.53
CA ALA A 249 2.89 19.24 10.12
C ALA A 249 3.11 17.83 9.55
N PRO A 250 2.11 17.17 8.95
CA PRO A 250 2.30 15.88 8.29
C PRO A 250 3.44 15.84 7.27
N ILE A 251 3.68 16.95 6.56
CA ILE A 251 4.74 17.10 5.58
C ILE A 251 5.55 18.36 5.90
N SER A 252 6.87 18.20 5.96
CA SER A 252 7.83 19.30 6.13
C SER A 252 8.94 19.20 5.08
N VAL A 253 9.08 20.22 4.25
CA VAL A 253 10.07 20.30 3.19
C VAL A 253 10.99 21.46 3.49
N TYR A 254 12.26 21.19 3.84
CA TYR A 254 13.24 22.23 4.16
C TYR A 254 12.71 23.24 5.20
N GLY A 255 11.95 22.79 6.20
CA GLY A 255 11.01 23.64 6.97
C GLY A 255 11.53 24.94 7.62
N SER A 256 12.85 25.16 7.67
CA SER A 256 13.45 26.44 8.09
C SER A 256 14.57 26.93 7.17
N ASP A 257 14.81 26.27 6.05
CA ASP A 257 15.84 26.60 5.07
C ASP A 257 15.20 27.33 3.88
N PRO A 258 15.54 28.60 3.65
CA PRO A 258 14.88 29.45 2.65
C PRO A 258 15.37 29.20 1.21
N VAL A 259 16.01 28.05 0.92
CA VAL A 259 16.45 27.71 -0.44
C VAL A 259 15.32 27.81 -1.45
N VAL A 260 15.59 28.52 -2.55
CA VAL A 260 14.70 28.60 -3.71
C VAL A 260 14.92 27.38 -4.60
N LEU A 261 13.84 26.80 -5.11
CA LEU A 261 13.86 25.69 -6.06
C LEU A 261 13.17 26.13 -7.36
N ALA A 262 13.73 25.79 -8.51
CA ALA A 262 13.12 25.97 -9.82
C ALA A 262 12.08 24.89 -10.11
N SER A 263 12.29 23.67 -9.61
CA SER A 263 11.34 22.55 -9.71
C SER A 263 10.83 22.12 -8.32
N PRO A 264 9.60 22.48 -7.94
CA PRO A 264 9.06 22.14 -6.62
C PRO A 264 8.82 20.64 -6.43
N ILE A 265 8.83 20.21 -5.17
CA ILE A 265 8.28 18.90 -4.76
C ILE A 265 6.76 18.93 -4.93
N THR A 266 6.16 17.81 -5.35
CA THR A 266 4.71 17.75 -5.61
C THR A 266 3.97 16.99 -4.51
N VAL A 267 2.92 17.60 -3.97
CA VAL A 267 1.99 16.96 -3.02
C VAL A 267 0.58 16.96 -3.60
N PHE A 268 0.01 15.79 -3.85
CA PHE A 268 -1.25 15.68 -4.62
C PHE A 268 -2.21 14.62 -4.08
N GLY A 269 -3.51 14.93 -3.98
CA GLY A 269 -4.50 13.90 -3.62
C GLY A 269 -4.37 13.40 -2.18
N CYS A 270 -3.71 14.12 -1.27
CA CYS A 270 -3.45 13.69 0.11
C CYS A 270 -4.48 14.22 1.11
N TYR A 271 -4.79 13.43 2.13
CA TYR A 271 -5.48 13.89 3.33
C TYR A 271 -4.46 14.21 4.41
N LEU A 272 -4.50 15.43 4.95
CA LEU A 272 -3.47 15.96 5.84
C LEU A 272 -4.09 16.40 7.16
N SER A 273 -3.83 15.65 8.24
CA SER A 273 -4.26 16.01 9.58
C SER A 273 -3.11 16.27 10.54
N GLY A 274 -3.08 17.49 11.11
CA GLY A 274 -2.18 17.85 12.20
C GLY A 274 -2.28 19.30 12.65
N ASN A 275 -1.24 19.86 13.29
CA ASN A 275 -1.27 21.27 13.70
C ASN A 275 -1.18 22.21 12.49
N ASN A 276 -0.26 21.93 11.57
CA ASN A 276 -0.18 22.56 10.26
C ASN A 276 -0.36 21.48 9.18
N GLY A 277 -0.61 21.86 7.92
CA GLY A 277 -0.74 20.90 6.82
C GLY A 277 0.60 20.60 6.15
N ILE A 278 1.02 21.49 5.25
CA ILE A 278 2.34 21.42 4.60
C ILE A 278 3.16 22.62 5.06
N VAL A 279 4.39 22.35 5.49
CA VAL A 279 5.36 23.39 5.86
C VAL A 279 6.54 23.34 4.90
N ALA A 280 6.88 24.49 4.34
CA ALA A 280 8.09 24.69 3.57
C ALA A 280 8.94 25.83 4.15
N GLY A 281 10.25 25.81 3.89
CA GLY A 281 11.14 26.94 4.18
C GLY A 281 10.99 28.10 3.19
N HIS A 282 10.52 27.83 1.97
CA HIS A 282 10.29 28.83 0.92
C HIS A 282 9.14 28.41 -0.03
N VAL A 283 8.41 29.40 -0.57
CA VAL A 283 7.21 29.21 -1.42
C VAL A 283 7.43 28.41 -2.70
N SER A 284 8.67 28.33 -3.17
CA SER A 284 9.03 27.58 -4.37
C SER A 284 9.31 26.09 -4.12
N GLN A 285 9.33 25.64 -2.86
CA GLN A 285 9.80 24.29 -2.54
C GLN A 285 8.73 23.23 -2.72
N VAL A 286 7.45 23.61 -2.62
CA VAL A 286 6.31 22.69 -2.77
C VAL A 286 5.25 23.30 -3.66
N THR A 287 4.80 22.51 -4.63
CA THR A 287 3.52 22.69 -5.31
C THR A 287 2.55 21.64 -4.80
N GLU A 288 1.32 22.06 -4.52
CA GLU A 288 0.29 21.18 -4.01
C GLU A 288 -1.03 21.41 -4.73
N ASP A 289 -1.81 20.36 -4.96
CA ASP A 289 -3.17 20.46 -5.47
C ASP A 289 -4.00 19.22 -5.09
N TYR A 290 -5.33 19.34 -5.11
CA TYR A 290 -6.27 18.28 -4.71
C TYR A 290 -5.93 17.65 -3.36
N ASN A 291 -5.53 18.45 -2.38
CA ASN A 291 -5.33 18.00 -0.99
C ASN A 291 -6.49 18.44 -0.10
N ALA A 292 -6.78 17.64 0.93
CA ALA A 292 -7.79 17.94 1.94
C ALA A 292 -7.11 18.10 3.30
N PHE A 293 -7.32 19.25 3.93
CA PHE A 293 -6.63 19.64 5.15
C PHE A 293 -7.57 19.61 6.37
N HIS A 294 -7.23 18.81 7.38
CA HIS A 294 -7.88 18.82 8.69
C HIS A 294 -6.86 19.26 9.75
N VAL A 295 -6.65 20.58 9.85
CA VAL A 295 -5.55 21.14 10.63
C VAL A 295 -6.01 22.21 11.61
N ALA A 296 -5.26 22.39 12.71
CA ALA A 296 -5.61 23.32 13.77
C ALA A 296 -5.19 24.78 13.50
N SER A 297 -4.02 24.99 12.89
CA SER A 297 -3.41 26.32 12.72
C SER A 297 -3.44 26.79 11.27
N ALA A 298 -2.59 26.23 10.40
CA ALA A 298 -2.49 26.64 8.99
C ALA A 298 -2.39 25.44 8.05
N ALA A 299 -3.23 25.40 7.00
CA ALA A 299 -3.13 24.38 5.95
C ALA A 299 -1.76 24.41 5.26
N ARG A 300 -1.17 25.61 5.14
CA ARG A 300 0.06 25.86 4.39
C ARG A 300 0.90 26.90 5.12
N LEU A 301 2.20 26.66 5.22
CA LEU A 301 3.19 27.66 5.60
C LEU A 301 4.26 27.71 4.51
N ASN A 302 4.42 28.88 3.89
CA ASN A 302 5.26 29.07 2.70
C ASN A 302 4.96 28.09 1.57
N VAL A 303 3.68 27.81 1.32
CA VAL A 303 3.23 26.99 0.17
C VAL A 303 2.05 27.70 -0.47
N THR A 304 2.11 27.92 -1.78
CA THR A 304 1.00 28.49 -2.55
C THR A 304 -0.17 27.50 -2.57
N ALA A 305 -1.38 28.01 -2.39
CA ALA A 305 -2.56 27.16 -2.44
C ALA A 305 -2.87 26.68 -3.87
N GLY A 306 -2.96 25.37 -4.04
CA GLY A 306 -3.53 24.73 -5.22
C GLY A 306 -5.00 25.08 -5.39
N SER A 307 -5.43 25.23 -6.63
CA SER A 307 -6.77 25.70 -6.98
C SER A 307 -7.90 24.75 -6.60
N HIS A 308 -7.60 23.45 -6.40
CA HIS A 308 -8.60 22.43 -6.11
C HIS A 308 -8.49 21.87 -4.69
N SER A 309 -7.51 22.31 -3.91
CA SER A 309 -7.32 21.88 -2.53
C SER A 309 -8.29 22.56 -1.56
N ILE A 310 -8.81 21.82 -0.58
CA ILE A 310 -9.71 22.36 0.45
C ILE A 310 -8.94 22.60 1.75
N GLY A 311 -8.79 23.87 2.15
CA GLY A 311 -7.97 24.27 3.30
C GLY A 311 -8.51 23.91 4.69
N SER A 312 -9.77 23.45 4.80
CA SER A 312 -10.34 22.95 6.05
C SER A 312 -11.46 21.96 5.75
N VAL A 313 -11.34 20.74 6.26
CA VAL A 313 -12.36 19.69 6.16
C VAL A 313 -12.55 18.99 7.51
N ARG A 314 -13.74 18.41 7.70
CA ARG A 314 -14.00 17.48 8.81
C ARG A 314 -13.36 16.11 8.51
N PRO A 315 -12.90 15.38 9.52
CA PRO A 315 -12.41 14.01 9.35
C PRO A 315 -13.61 13.09 9.12
N ALA A 316 -13.87 12.77 7.85
CA ALA A 316 -14.99 11.91 7.45
C ALA A 316 -14.45 10.54 7.01
N PHE A 317 -13.87 9.83 7.98
CA PHE A 317 -13.29 8.50 7.84
C PHE A 317 -13.91 7.52 8.85
N ASP A 318 -13.91 6.24 8.49
CA ASP A 318 -14.24 5.14 9.38
C ASP A 318 -13.06 4.89 10.33
N TYR A 319 -13.28 5.15 11.62
CA TYR A 319 -12.27 4.93 12.66
C TYR A 319 -12.50 3.61 13.41
N GLY A 320 -13.13 2.63 12.75
CA GLY A 320 -13.69 1.45 13.38
C GLY A 320 -15.14 1.68 13.80
N ASP A 321 -15.87 2.51 13.06
CA ASP A 321 -17.24 2.95 13.38
C ASP A 321 -18.22 1.77 13.39
N GLY A 322 -17.91 0.71 12.64
CA GLY A 322 -18.66 -0.55 12.65
C GLY A 322 -18.82 -1.16 14.04
N ARG A 323 -17.87 -0.90 14.97
CA ARG A 323 -17.98 -1.33 16.37
C ARG A 323 -19.15 -0.70 17.12
N LEU A 324 -19.61 0.47 16.67
CA LEU A 324 -20.70 1.22 17.28
C LEU A 324 -22.08 0.76 16.78
N VAL A 325 -22.13 0.24 15.55
CA VAL A 325 -23.39 -0.10 14.86
C VAL A 325 -23.54 -1.60 14.56
N GLY A 326 -22.56 -2.42 14.93
CA GLY A 326 -22.58 -3.87 14.70
C GLY A 326 -22.40 -4.28 13.24
N THR A 327 -21.83 -3.40 12.40
CA THR A 327 -21.50 -3.73 11.01
C THR A 327 -20.08 -4.28 10.90
N PRO A 328 -19.75 -5.04 9.82
CA PRO A 328 -18.38 -5.44 9.55
C PRO A 328 -17.41 -4.26 9.65
N LEU A 329 -16.25 -4.50 10.26
CA LEU A 329 -15.22 -3.47 10.38
C LEU A 329 -14.64 -3.17 8.99
N ARG A 330 -14.59 -1.89 8.66
CA ARG A 330 -13.88 -1.40 7.49
C ARG A 330 -12.40 -1.16 7.80
N PRO A 331 -11.53 -1.16 6.79
CA PRO A 331 -10.19 -0.60 6.91
C PRO A 331 -10.20 0.77 7.61
N TRP A 332 -9.43 0.88 8.69
CA TRP A 332 -9.32 2.13 9.44
C TRP A 332 -8.82 3.27 8.55
N GLY A 333 -9.49 4.42 8.54
CA GLY A 333 -9.15 5.54 7.66
C GLY A 333 -9.73 5.42 6.24
N GLU A 334 -10.67 4.50 6.01
CA GLU A 334 -11.50 4.49 4.80
C GLU A 334 -12.50 5.65 4.84
N PRO A 335 -12.65 6.46 3.77
CA PRO A 335 -13.59 7.58 3.82
C PRO A 335 -15.05 7.09 3.87
N VAL A 336 -15.89 7.76 4.65
CA VAL A 336 -17.29 7.33 4.89
C VAL A 336 -18.22 7.68 3.73
N ALA A 337 -19.41 7.07 3.72
CA ALA A 337 -20.47 7.42 2.77
C ALA A 337 -20.78 8.93 2.77
N ASN A 338 -21.00 9.52 1.58
CA ASN A 338 -21.30 10.94 1.39
C ASN A 338 -20.23 11.91 1.94
N SER A 339 -19.02 11.40 2.16
CA SER A 339 -17.88 12.23 2.52
C SER A 339 -17.46 13.13 1.35
N LEU A 340 -17.11 14.38 1.65
CA LEU A 340 -16.47 15.29 0.67
C LEU A 340 -15.08 14.81 0.25
N LEU A 341 -14.55 13.79 0.94
CA LEU A 341 -13.27 13.18 0.65
C LEU A 341 -13.37 12.20 -0.53
N GLY A 342 -14.56 11.71 -0.86
CA GLY A 342 -14.79 10.81 -1.98
C GLY A 342 -15.04 11.54 -3.30
N GLY A 343 -14.63 10.93 -4.43
CA GLY A 343 -14.88 11.53 -5.75
C GLY A 343 -14.18 12.88 -5.96
N PHE A 344 -13.09 13.13 -5.25
CA PHE A 344 -12.48 14.44 -5.08
C PHE A 344 -11.38 14.72 -6.12
N VAL A 345 -10.47 13.77 -6.30
CA VAL A 345 -9.22 13.98 -7.07
C VAL A 345 -9.48 13.83 -8.56
N VAL A 346 -9.23 14.89 -9.33
CA VAL A 346 -9.35 14.91 -10.80
C VAL A 346 -7.97 14.96 -11.43
N GLY A 347 -7.70 14.04 -12.35
CA GLY A 347 -6.44 14.03 -13.11
C GLY A 347 -5.23 13.57 -12.30
N GLY A 348 -4.06 13.59 -12.96
CA GLY A 348 -2.86 12.89 -12.50
C GLY A 348 -2.94 11.38 -12.76
N ALA A 349 -1.79 10.70 -12.81
CA ALA A 349 -1.73 9.24 -12.83
C ALA A 349 -2.10 8.69 -11.45
N SER A 350 -3.39 8.78 -11.10
CA SER A 350 -3.92 8.13 -9.89
C SER A 350 -3.58 6.64 -9.96
N PRO A 351 -3.07 6.05 -8.88
CA PRO A 351 -2.85 4.61 -8.85
C PRO A 351 -4.15 3.87 -9.17
N THR A 352 -4.04 2.79 -9.95
CA THR A 352 -5.19 1.96 -10.35
C THR A 352 -5.78 1.17 -9.18
N THR A 353 -5.04 1.06 -8.08
CA THR A 353 -5.47 0.46 -6.83
C THR A 353 -5.21 1.38 -5.65
N ASP A 354 -5.91 1.15 -4.55
CA ASP A 354 -5.76 1.87 -3.29
C ASP A 354 -4.75 1.17 -2.36
N PHE A 355 -4.67 1.61 -1.10
CA PHE A 355 -3.83 1.02 -0.05
C PHE A 355 -4.12 -0.45 0.22
N ALA A 356 -5.37 -0.88 0.11
CA ALA A 356 -5.77 -2.28 0.32
C ALA A 356 -5.57 -3.15 -0.95
N GLY A 357 -5.02 -2.57 -2.03
CA GLY A 357 -4.90 -3.25 -3.31
C GLY A 357 -6.23 -3.43 -4.04
N ARG A 358 -7.29 -2.75 -3.61
CA ARG A 358 -8.60 -2.75 -4.28
C ARG A 358 -8.61 -1.66 -5.35
N ALA A 359 -9.51 -1.76 -6.33
CA ALA A 359 -9.46 -0.85 -7.46
C ALA A 359 -9.82 0.59 -7.07
N ARG A 360 -9.33 1.53 -7.87
CA ARG A 360 -9.52 2.97 -7.67
C ARG A 360 -9.88 3.62 -9.01
N PRO A 361 -10.88 4.52 -9.06
CA PRO A 361 -11.76 5.02 -7.99
C PRO A 361 -12.89 4.03 -7.61
N GLU A 362 -13.44 4.14 -6.39
CA GLU A 362 -14.64 3.38 -5.98
C GLU A 362 -15.50 4.09 -4.92
N GLY A 363 -16.82 3.82 -4.94
CA GLY A 363 -17.72 4.00 -3.78
C GLY A 363 -18.41 5.35 -3.64
N TYR A 364 -18.27 6.23 -4.65
CA TYR A 364 -18.74 7.63 -4.61
C TYR A 364 -19.50 8.10 -5.85
N LEU A 365 -20.03 7.18 -6.67
CA LEU A 365 -20.77 7.53 -7.90
C LEU A 365 -19.97 8.47 -8.82
N SER A 366 -18.66 8.25 -8.88
CA SER A 366 -17.72 9.16 -9.51
C SER A 366 -16.56 8.38 -10.11
N THR A 367 -16.04 8.87 -11.24
CA THR A 367 -14.80 8.40 -11.86
C THR A 367 -13.57 9.11 -11.29
N ARG A 368 -13.76 9.91 -10.24
CA ARG A 368 -12.69 10.60 -9.52
C ARG A 368 -12.31 9.79 -8.29
N ALA A 369 -11.01 9.75 -8.00
CA ALA A 369 -10.51 9.09 -6.80
C ALA A 369 -10.92 9.86 -5.53
N ALA A 370 -11.07 9.15 -4.42
CA ALA A 370 -11.07 9.76 -3.10
C ALA A 370 -9.73 10.46 -2.82
N VAL A 371 -9.70 11.33 -1.81
CA VAL A 371 -8.46 11.86 -1.25
C VAL A 371 -7.86 10.85 -0.27
N GLY A 372 -6.53 10.75 -0.26
CA GLY A 372 -5.80 9.84 0.61
C GLY A 372 -5.63 8.43 0.04
N ALA A 373 -5.29 7.50 0.93
CA ALA A 373 -4.76 6.19 0.57
C ALA A 373 -5.82 5.13 0.26
N LEU A 374 -7.05 5.30 0.75
CA LEU A 374 -8.13 4.32 0.63
C LEU A 374 -9.29 4.90 -0.20
N GLU A 375 -9.90 4.05 -1.02
CA GLU A 375 -11.22 4.31 -1.59
C GLU A 375 -12.30 3.76 -0.67
N ARG A 376 -13.56 4.13 -0.92
CA ARG A 376 -14.67 3.50 -0.19
C ARG A 376 -15.11 2.25 -0.91
N HIS A 377 -15.17 1.17 -0.16
CA HIS A 377 -15.53 -0.13 -0.67
C HIS A 377 -16.76 -0.69 0.03
N ASP A 378 -17.24 -1.83 -0.46
CA ASP A 378 -18.36 -2.54 0.13
C ASP A 378 -19.61 -1.67 0.23
N THR A 379 -19.91 -1.01 -0.90
CA THR A 379 -20.90 0.07 -1.01
C THR A 379 -22.26 -0.36 -1.56
N GLY A 380 -22.48 -1.68 -1.71
CA GLY A 380 -23.69 -2.17 -2.33
C GLY A 380 -24.96 -1.89 -1.53
N GLU A 381 -26.04 -1.63 -2.25
CA GLU A 381 -27.34 -1.21 -1.74
C GLU A 381 -28.41 -2.24 -2.09
N ILE A 382 -29.47 -2.34 -1.28
CA ILE A 382 -30.64 -3.14 -1.62
C ILE A 382 -31.40 -2.50 -2.79
N ASN A 383 -31.86 -3.32 -3.74
CA ASN A 383 -32.72 -2.87 -4.82
C ASN A 383 -33.85 -3.88 -5.08
N THR A 384 -35.09 -3.46 -4.85
CA THR A 384 -36.28 -4.30 -5.08
C THR A 384 -36.85 -4.20 -6.50
N PRO A 385 -36.87 -3.03 -7.18
CA PRO A 385 -37.46 -2.95 -8.52
C PRO A 385 -36.77 -3.81 -9.58
N TYR A 386 -35.50 -4.15 -9.34
CA TYR A 386 -34.66 -4.84 -10.30
C TYR A 386 -34.20 -6.22 -9.85
N ALA A 387 -34.85 -6.81 -8.86
CA ALA A 387 -34.58 -8.17 -8.42
C ALA A 387 -34.87 -9.20 -9.52
N ASP A 388 -34.15 -10.32 -9.49
CA ASP A 388 -34.44 -11.48 -10.34
C ASP A 388 -35.77 -12.14 -9.93
N SER A 389 -36.39 -12.87 -10.85
CA SER A 389 -37.67 -13.53 -10.59
C SER A 389 -37.56 -14.52 -9.43
N GLY A 390 -38.34 -14.28 -8.37
CA GLY A 390 -38.35 -15.09 -7.15
C GLY A 390 -37.46 -14.56 -6.03
N SER A 391 -36.62 -13.56 -6.29
CA SER A 391 -35.86 -12.85 -5.27
C SER A 391 -36.62 -11.64 -4.72
N PRO A 392 -36.62 -11.39 -3.40
CA PRO A 392 -37.28 -10.21 -2.82
C PRO A 392 -36.51 -8.90 -3.08
N ALA A 393 -35.21 -8.99 -3.34
CA ALA A 393 -34.33 -7.89 -3.67
C ALA A 393 -33.02 -8.40 -4.31
N CYS A 394 -32.35 -7.54 -5.06
CA CYS A 394 -30.97 -7.72 -5.51
C CYS A 394 -30.03 -6.71 -4.84
N LEU A 395 -28.73 -6.90 -5.08
CA LEU A 395 -27.68 -5.96 -4.71
C LEU A 395 -27.41 -5.01 -5.88
N ALA A 396 -27.53 -3.71 -5.67
CA ALA A 396 -27.11 -2.69 -6.61
C ALA A 396 -25.72 -2.14 -6.24
N LEU A 397 -24.80 -2.17 -7.19
CA LEU A 397 -23.53 -1.46 -7.16
C LEU A 397 -23.59 -0.29 -8.13
N ARG A 398 -23.52 0.94 -7.62
CA ARG A 398 -23.66 2.17 -8.41
C ARG A 398 -22.30 2.82 -8.65
N GLY A 399 -22.05 3.24 -9.88
CA GLY A 399 -20.75 3.76 -10.31
C GLY A 399 -19.64 2.72 -10.26
N PRO A 400 -18.37 3.15 -10.32
CA PRO A 400 -17.25 2.34 -9.86
C PRO A 400 -17.46 1.93 -8.40
N SER A 401 -17.65 0.64 -8.15
CA SER A 401 -18.01 0.12 -6.84
C SER A 401 -17.69 -1.38 -6.77
N SER A 402 -17.45 -1.88 -5.56
CA SER A 402 -17.36 -3.30 -5.29
C SER A 402 -18.04 -3.67 -3.96
N LEU A 403 -18.38 -4.95 -3.83
CA LEU A 403 -18.80 -5.56 -2.59
C LEU A 403 -18.15 -6.93 -2.42
N GLU A 404 -17.56 -7.14 -1.25
CA GLU A 404 -17.05 -8.43 -0.81
C GLU A 404 -18.01 -9.15 0.12
N ARG A 405 -18.16 -10.46 -0.10
CA ARG A 405 -18.97 -11.37 0.71
C ARG A 405 -18.24 -12.69 0.96
N PRO A 406 -18.08 -13.12 2.22
CA PRO A 406 -17.55 -14.44 2.51
C PRO A 406 -18.58 -15.51 2.14
N ILE A 407 -18.12 -16.52 1.42
CA ILE A 407 -18.88 -17.72 1.06
C ILE A 407 -18.28 -18.88 1.85
N LEU A 408 -19.07 -19.48 2.73
CA LEU A 408 -18.65 -20.67 3.48
C LEU A 408 -18.62 -21.88 2.55
N MET A 409 -17.56 -22.67 2.65
CA MET A 409 -17.30 -23.80 1.77
C MET A 409 -16.77 -24.99 2.55
N ASP A 410 -17.20 -26.18 2.12
CA ASP A 410 -16.62 -27.45 2.53
C ASP A 410 -15.41 -27.81 1.65
N ALA A 411 -14.66 -28.82 2.09
CA ALA A 411 -13.54 -29.39 1.31
C ALA A 411 -14.03 -30.31 0.18
N THR A 412 -14.99 -29.83 -0.63
CA THR A 412 -15.60 -30.55 -1.74
C THR A 412 -15.62 -29.67 -2.97
N ALA A 413 -15.44 -30.29 -4.14
CA ALA A 413 -15.53 -29.60 -5.42
C ALA A 413 -16.89 -28.88 -5.53
N THR A 414 -16.84 -27.56 -5.68
CA THR A 414 -18.03 -26.71 -5.70
C THR A 414 -17.94 -25.73 -6.85
N VAL A 415 -19.02 -25.58 -7.60
CA VAL A 415 -19.20 -24.52 -8.60
C VAL A 415 -20.05 -23.41 -8.00
N ILE A 416 -19.48 -22.20 -7.97
CA ILE A 416 -20.19 -20.99 -7.56
C ILE A 416 -20.75 -20.30 -8.80
N ARG A 417 -21.99 -19.83 -8.72
CA ARG A 417 -22.61 -19.00 -9.76
C ARG A 417 -23.24 -17.75 -9.18
N VAL A 418 -23.20 -16.67 -9.94
CA VAL A 418 -23.78 -15.38 -9.57
C VAL A 418 -24.59 -14.85 -10.75
N LYS A 419 -25.83 -14.44 -10.51
CA LYS A 419 -26.62 -13.73 -11.53
C LYS A 419 -26.29 -12.25 -11.53
N VAL A 420 -26.12 -11.67 -12.73
CA VAL A 420 -25.81 -10.26 -12.93
C VAL A 420 -26.61 -9.65 -14.07
N ARG A 421 -26.93 -8.37 -13.96
CA ARG A 421 -27.42 -7.51 -15.04
C ARG A 421 -27.00 -6.05 -14.81
N TRP A 422 -27.08 -5.16 -15.79
CA TRP A 422 -26.70 -3.74 -15.63
C TRP A 422 -27.46 -2.82 -16.59
N ASP A 423 -27.54 -1.55 -16.21
CA ASP A 423 -28.15 -0.48 -17.02
C ASP A 423 -27.24 0.03 -18.14
N GLY A 424 -27.82 0.75 -19.10
CA GLY A 424 -27.08 1.32 -20.22
C GLY A 424 -26.08 2.42 -19.80
N ASN A 425 -26.38 3.14 -18.71
CA ASN A 425 -25.50 4.17 -18.13
C ASN A 425 -24.20 3.58 -17.53
N HIS A 426 -24.17 2.28 -17.27
CA HIS A 426 -22.93 1.62 -16.84
C HIS A 426 -21.93 1.51 -18.00
N GLY A 427 -22.42 1.37 -19.24
CA GLY A 427 -21.60 1.16 -20.43
C GLY A 427 -20.99 -0.25 -20.48
N ASP A 428 -20.37 -0.56 -21.63
CA ASP A 428 -19.84 -1.90 -21.94
C ASP A 428 -18.30 -1.96 -21.99
N ALA A 429 -17.60 -0.83 -21.80
CA ALA A 429 -16.14 -0.79 -21.82
C ALA A 429 -15.52 -1.61 -20.67
N ASN A 430 -16.14 -1.57 -19.48
CA ASN A 430 -15.70 -2.30 -18.30
C ASN A 430 -16.89 -3.06 -17.71
N LYS A 431 -17.35 -4.12 -18.38
CA LYS A 431 -18.54 -4.89 -17.98
C LYS A 431 -18.47 -5.39 -16.53
N PRO A 432 -19.61 -5.61 -15.87
CA PRO A 432 -19.63 -6.15 -14.51
C PRO A 432 -18.87 -7.48 -14.39
N GLN A 433 -18.24 -7.68 -13.23
CA GLN A 433 -17.44 -8.88 -12.95
C GLN A 433 -17.83 -9.49 -11.61
N ALA A 434 -17.65 -10.80 -11.50
CA ALA A 434 -17.56 -11.51 -10.23
C ALA A 434 -16.16 -12.13 -10.12
N ILE A 435 -15.54 -11.96 -8.96
CA ILE A 435 -14.19 -12.44 -8.68
C ILE A 435 -14.22 -13.30 -7.43
N LEU A 436 -13.74 -14.53 -7.54
CA LEU A 436 -13.48 -15.39 -6.39
C LEU A 436 -12.02 -15.21 -6.00
N LEU A 437 -11.76 -14.56 -4.85
CA LEU A 437 -10.40 -14.26 -4.42
C LEU A 437 -9.70 -15.53 -3.94
N ALA A 438 -8.41 -15.62 -4.23
CA ALA A 438 -7.53 -16.65 -3.71
C ALA A 438 -7.60 -16.67 -2.18
N ASN A 439 -7.66 -17.86 -1.62
CA ASN A 439 -7.47 -18.09 -0.20
C ASN A 439 -6.53 -19.29 0.00
N PRO A 440 -5.21 -19.02 0.06
CA PRO A 440 -4.20 -20.05 0.22
C PRO A 440 -4.33 -20.81 1.53
N GLU A 441 -4.95 -20.22 2.56
CA GLU A 441 -5.20 -20.92 3.83
C GLU A 441 -6.05 -22.19 3.64
N ILE A 442 -6.92 -22.20 2.63
CA ILE A 442 -7.76 -23.36 2.26
C ILE A 442 -7.39 -23.93 0.89
N GLY A 443 -6.17 -23.67 0.40
CA GLY A 443 -5.63 -24.27 -0.82
C GLY A 443 -6.17 -23.72 -2.14
N VAL A 444 -6.85 -22.57 -2.12
CA VAL A 444 -7.27 -21.86 -3.35
C VAL A 444 -6.21 -20.83 -3.69
N SER A 445 -5.35 -21.14 -4.66
CA SER A 445 -4.11 -20.41 -4.91
C SER A 445 -4.19 -19.23 -5.89
N ALA A 446 -5.31 -19.10 -6.61
CA ALA A 446 -5.46 -18.06 -7.63
C ALA A 446 -6.87 -17.48 -7.62
N ASP A 447 -6.96 -16.20 -7.91
CA ASP A 447 -8.21 -15.52 -8.18
C ASP A 447 -8.86 -16.12 -9.44
N GLN A 448 -10.18 -16.28 -9.43
CA GLN A 448 -10.96 -16.52 -10.64
C GLN A 448 -11.78 -15.28 -10.96
N VAL A 449 -11.67 -14.77 -12.18
CA VAL A 449 -12.45 -13.61 -12.65
C VAL A 449 -13.40 -14.08 -13.74
N VAL A 450 -14.70 -13.82 -13.55
CA VAL A 450 -15.73 -14.03 -14.57
C VAL A 450 -16.33 -12.69 -14.93
N THR A 451 -16.27 -12.32 -16.20
CA THR A 451 -16.80 -11.06 -16.73
C THR A 451 -18.11 -11.33 -17.47
N ALA A 452 -19.09 -10.46 -17.27
CA ALA A 452 -20.34 -10.48 -18.01
C ALA A 452 -20.10 -10.43 -19.53
N SER A 453 -20.86 -11.21 -20.28
CA SER A 453 -20.68 -11.41 -21.72
C SER A 453 -21.66 -10.58 -22.54
N SER A 454 -22.85 -10.34 -22.01
CA SER A 454 -23.91 -9.56 -22.68
C SER A 454 -23.56 -8.06 -22.78
N SER A 455 -24.40 -7.28 -23.46
CA SER A 455 -24.34 -5.82 -23.46
C SER A 455 -25.30 -5.27 -22.41
N GLY A 456 -25.01 -4.09 -21.88
CA GLY A 456 -25.90 -3.38 -20.97
C GLY A 456 -27.26 -3.06 -21.59
N GLY A 457 -28.17 -2.63 -20.72
CA GLY A 457 -29.47 -2.13 -21.17
C GLY A 457 -29.36 -0.77 -21.87
N THR A 458 -30.43 0.03 -21.85
CA THR A 458 -30.47 1.36 -22.48
C THR A 458 -30.82 2.43 -21.46
N GLY A 459 -29.99 3.47 -21.35
CA GLY A 459 -30.16 4.51 -20.33
C GLY A 459 -30.18 3.91 -18.92
N SER A 460 -31.22 4.24 -18.13
CA SER A 460 -31.42 3.68 -16.79
C SER A 460 -32.15 2.32 -16.76
N THR A 461 -32.49 1.76 -17.92
CA THR A 461 -33.17 0.45 -18.02
C THR A 461 -32.13 -0.66 -18.13
N PRO A 462 -32.12 -1.65 -17.23
CA PRO A 462 -31.18 -2.77 -17.28
C PRO A 462 -31.51 -3.81 -18.36
N ASN A 463 -30.49 -4.58 -18.75
CA ASN A 463 -30.63 -5.77 -19.60
C ASN A 463 -31.24 -6.96 -18.81
N GLU A 464 -31.34 -8.13 -19.46
CA GLU A 464 -31.73 -9.38 -18.81
C GLU A 464 -30.61 -9.93 -17.91
N TYR A 465 -30.97 -10.79 -16.95
CA TYR A 465 -29.99 -11.46 -16.10
C TYR A 465 -29.19 -12.51 -16.87
N GLU A 466 -27.87 -12.45 -16.80
CA GLU A 466 -26.96 -13.53 -17.18
C GLU A 466 -26.33 -14.19 -15.95
N THR A 467 -25.82 -15.41 -16.13
CA THR A 467 -25.17 -16.17 -15.04
C THR A 467 -23.67 -16.23 -15.23
N LEU A 468 -22.93 -15.69 -14.27
CA LEU A 468 -21.48 -15.81 -14.17
C LEU A 468 -21.16 -17.11 -13.43
N SER A 469 -20.46 -18.05 -14.09
CA SER A 469 -20.08 -19.34 -13.51
C SER A 469 -18.57 -19.42 -13.35
N PHE A 470 -18.11 -19.66 -12.12
CA PHE A 470 -16.71 -19.95 -11.86
C PHE A 470 -16.37 -21.39 -12.28
N SER A 471 -15.08 -21.65 -12.48
CA SER A 471 -14.59 -23.03 -12.54
C SER A 471 -14.72 -23.67 -11.16
N SER A 472 -14.96 -24.98 -11.11
CA SER A 472 -15.04 -25.71 -9.85
C SER A 472 -13.81 -25.46 -8.98
N VAL A 473 -14.02 -25.15 -7.71
CA VAL A 473 -12.97 -25.03 -6.69
C VAL A 473 -13.10 -26.14 -5.67
N THR A 474 -11.97 -26.67 -5.22
CA THR A 474 -11.93 -27.70 -4.17
C THR A 474 -11.00 -27.22 -3.06
N PRO A 475 -11.55 -26.62 -1.98
CA PRO A 475 -10.75 -26.28 -0.82
C PRO A 475 -10.09 -27.53 -0.21
N THR A 476 -8.89 -27.38 0.34
CA THR A 476 -8.18 -28.46 1.05
C THR A 476 -8.77 -28.75 2.43
N ARG A 477 -9.55 -27.80 2.98
CA ARG A 477 -10.28 -27.89 4.24
C ARG A 477 -11.47 -26.93 4.21
N PRO A 478 -12.50 -27.13 5.07
CA PRO A 478 -13.58 -26.17 5.20
C PRO A 478 -13.07 -24.77 5.59
N GLY A 479 -13.75 -23.73 5.09
CA GLY A 479 -13.40 -22.34 5.37
C GLY A 479 -14.28 -21.35 4.62
N ALA A 480 -13.75 -20.15 4.38
CA ALA A 480 -14.44 -19.10 3.64
C ALA A 480 -13.63 -18.65 2.41
N LEU A 481 -14.28 -18.56 1.26
CA LEU A 481 -13.75 -17.83 0.11
C LEU A 481 -14.41 -16.46 0.01
N MET A 482 -13.66 -15.46 -0.44
CA MET A 482 -14.22 -14.13 -0.63
C MET A 482 -14.71 -13.98 -2.06
N LEU A 483 -16.02 -13.75 -2.22
CA LEU A 483 -16.63 -13.37 -3.48
C LEU A 483 -16.67 -11.83 -3.56
N ARG A 484 -16.00 -11.26 -4.55
CA ARG A 484 -16.03 -9.84 -4.86
C ARG A 484 -16.90 -9.60 -6.09
N LEU A 485 -17.95 -8.80 -5.92
CA LEU A 485 -18.83 -8.33 -6.98
C LEU A 485 -18.37 -6.93 -7.39
N VAL A 486 -18.27 -6.68 -8.70
CA VAL A 486 -17.58 -5.50 -9.23
C VAL A 486 -18.42 -4.78 -10.28
N SER A 487 -18.58 -3.47 -10.09
CA SER A 487 -19.12 -2.51 -11.05
C SER A 487 -18.04 -1.50 -11.43
N ARG A 488 -17.91 -1.20 -12.72
CA ARG A 488 -16.88 -0.31 -13.27
C ARG A 488 -17.49 0.68 -14.27
N SER A 489 -18.65 1.23 -13.92
CA SER A 489 -19.37 2.19 -14.76
C SER A 489 -18.44 3.30 -15.25
N SER A 490 -18.34 3.46 -16.57
CA SER A 490 -17.49 4.46 -17.22
C SER A 490 -17.93 5.88 -16.93
N ASP A 491 -19.23 6.06 -16.70
CA ASP A 491 -19.86 7.38 -16.58
C ASP A 491 -20.03 7.79 -15.10
N GLY A 492 -19.60 6.95 -14.16
CA GLY A 492 -19.70 7.20 -12.72
C GLY A 492 -21.08 6.92 -12.12
N THR A 493 -22.14 6.89 -12.94
CA THR A 493 -23.53 6.83 -12.45
C THR A 493 -24.28 5.54 -12.78
N GLY A 494 -23.75 4.69 -13.66
CA GLY A 494 -24.40 3.45 -14.05
C GLY A 494 -24.42 2.40 -12.97
N VAL A 495 -25.29 1.41 -13.10
CA VAL A 495 -25.58 0.44 -12.02
C VAL A 495 -25.48 -0.99 -12.51
N ALA A 496 -24.71 -1.80 -11.79
CA ALA A 496 -24.73 -3.25 -11.90
C ALA A 496 -25.56 -3.87 -10.77
N TYR A 497 -26.40 -4.84 -11.11
CA TYR A 497 -27.29 -5.55 -10.20
C TYR A 497 -26.84 -7.00 -10.11
N PHE A 498 -26.49 -7.44 -8.90
CA PHE A 498 -26.12 -8.82 -8.60
C PHE A 498 -27.22 -9.45 -7.76
N ASP A 499 -27.62 -10.67 -8.10
CA ASP A 499 -28.69 -11.39 -7.41
C ASP A 499 -28.17 -12.77 -6.98
N SER A 500 -29.02 -13.78 -7.08
CA SER A 500 -28.86 -15.15 -6.60
C SER A 500 -27.43 -15.68 -6.75
N ILE A 501 -26.87 -16.10 -5.61
CA ILE A 501 -25.60 -16.83 -5.51
C ILE A 501 -25.95 -18.30 -5.27
N THR A 502 -25.53 -19.19 -6.15
CA THR A 502 -25.78 -20.64 -6.02
C THR A 502 -24.48 -21.42 -5.94
N LEU A 503 -24.50 -22.48 -5.11
CA LEU A 503 -23.40 -23.40 -4.90
C LEU A 503 -23.88 -24.80 -5.29
N SER A 504 -23.13 -25.52 -6.11
CA SER A 504 -23.48 -26.87 -6.58
C SER A 504 -22.28 -27.77 -6.76
#